data_AF-A0A5K1DF19-F1
#
_entry.id   AF-A0A5K1DF19-F1
#
_cell.length_a   1.000
_cell.length_b   1.000
_cell.length_c   1.000
_cell.angle_alpha   90.00
_cell.angle_beta   90.00
_cell.angle_gamma   90.00
#
_symmetry.space_group_name_H-M   'P 1'
#
loop_
_entity.id
_entity.type
_entity.pdbx_description
1 polymer ?
#
loop_
_entity_poly.entity_id
_entity_poly.type
_entity_poly.pdbx_seq_one_letter_code
_entity_poly.pdbx_strand_id
1 'polypeptide(L)' 'QHVALHEPNPSPGQVGQIWTNLSPIEVAKNAAEDARSICLREYGSAPEVQIYGDPNFTFP' A
#
# COMPACT_ATOMS: atom_id res chain seq x y z
N GLN A 1 -13.14 9.88 5.38
CA GLN A 1 -13.42 10.59 4.11
C GLN A 1 -13.30 12.11 4.29
N HIS A 2 -14.15 12.81 5.06
CA HIS A 2 -14.02 14.28 5.23
C HIS A 2 -12.80 14.72 6.05
N VAL A 3 -12.47 14.01 7.15
CA VAL A 3 -11.37 14.39 8.05
C VAL A 3 -10.02 14.48 7.33
N ALA A 4 -9.73 13.52 6.44
CA ALA A 4 -8.46 13.48 5.70
C ALA A 4 -8.26 14.65 4.74
N LEU A 5 -9.33 15.40 4.39
CA LEU A 5 -9.20 16.60 3.57
C LEU A 5 -8.59 17.78 4.32
N HIS A 6 -8.54 17.71 5.66
CA HIS A 6 -7.97 18.73 6.53
C HIS A 6 -6.52 18.43 6.94
N GLU A 7 -5.88 17.43 6.32
CA GLU A 7 -4.47 17.15 6.55
C GLU A 7 -3.63 18.36 6.13
N PRO A 8 -2.83 18.99 7.02
CA PRO A 8 -2.10 20.20 6.70
C PRO A 8 -1.04 20.02 5.61
N ASN A 9 -0.51 18.80 5.46
CA ASN A 9 0.52 18.48 4.47
C ASN A 9 0.22 17.12 3.80
N PRO A 10 -0.76 17.05 2.88
CA PRO A 10 -1.08 15.80 2.21
C PRO A 10 0.09 15.37 1.31
N SER A 11 0.25 14.05 1.13
CA SER A 11 1.27 13.54 0.20
C SER A 11 0.95 13.98 -1.23
N PRO A 12 1.97 14.17 -2.10
CA PRO A 12 1.73 14.45 -3.51
C PRO A 12 0.84 13.37 -4.14
N GLY A 13 -0.18 13.79 -4.89
CA GLY A 13 -1.15 12.87 -5.49
C GLY A 13 -2.24 12.36 -4.54
N GLN A 14 -2.34 12.90 -3.32
CA GLN A 14 -3.36 12.52 -2.35
C GLN A 14 -4.42 13.63 -2.17
N VAL A 15 -5.70 13.28 -2.35
CA VAL A 15 -6.86 14.14 -2.06
C VAL A 15 -7.73 13.44 -1.02
N GLY A 16 -7.55 13.83 0.24
CA GLY A 16 -8.19 13.15 1.36
C GLY A 16 -7.72 11.70 1.48
N GLN A 17 -8.61 10.73 1.24
CA GLN A 17 -8.27 9.30 1.22
C GLN A 17 -8.08 8.75 -0.21
N ILE A 18 -8.16 9.60 -1.23
CA ILE A 18 -8.04 9.20 -2.64
C ILE A 18 -6.61 9.44 -3.09
N TRP A 19 -5.99 8.45 -3.71
CA TRP A 19 -4.71 8.58 -4.38
C TRP A 19 -4.92 8.63 -5.89
N THR A 20 -4.37 9.65 -6.55
CA THR A 20 -4.60 9.89 -7.98
C THR A 20 -3.70 9.07 -8.89
N ASN A 21 -2.53 8.65 -8.40
CA ASN A 21 -1.49 7.99 -9.20
C ASN A 21 -0.71 6.91 -8.43
N LEU A 22 -1.33 6.30 -7.42
CA LEU A 22 -0.67 5.29 -6.59
C LEU A 22 -0.48 3.98 -7.36
N SER A 23 0.71 3.37 -7.22
CA SER A 23 1.01 2.07 -7.82
C SER A 23 0.27 0.94 -7.08
N PRO A 24 -0.52 0.10 -7.76
CA PRO A 24 -1.13 -1.08 -7.14
C PRO A 24 -0.11 -2.06 -6.58
N ILE A 25 1.09 -2.12 -7.17
CA ILE A 25 2.15 -3.02 -6.71
C ILE A 25 2.72 -2.56 -5.38
N GLU A 26 2.87 -1.26 -5.16
CA GLU A 26 3.28 -0.74 -3.86
C GLU A 26 2.23 -1.04 -2.78
N VAL A 27 0.94 -0.86 -3.09
CA VAL A 27 -0.16 -1.22 -2.19
C VAL A 27 -0.12 -2.70 -1.81
N ALA A 28 0.02 -3.57 -2.81
CA ALA A 28 0.06 -5.02 -2.59
C ALA A 28 1.30 -5.44 -1.78
N LYS A 29 2.47 -4.84 -2.04
CA LYS A 29 3.71 -5.09 -1.27
C LYS A 29 3.56 -4.68 0.19
N ASN A 30 3.01 -3.49 0.45
CA ASN A 30 2.81 -3.01 1.82
C ASN A 30 1.86 -3.93 2.59
N ALA A 31 0.74 -4.33 1.99
CA ALA A 31 -0.18 -5.28 2.60
C ALA A 31 0.44 -6.67 2.84
N ALA A 32 1.27 -7.14 1.91
CA ALA A 32 1.99 -8.40 2.07
C ALA A 32 3.01 -8.34 3.23
N GLU A 33 3.72 -7.22 3.39
CA GLU A 33 4.67 -7.06 4.51
C GLU A 33 3.97 -6.97 5.86
N ASP A 34 2.82 -6.28 5.93
CA ASP A 34 2.00 -6.24 7.14
C ASP A 34 1.54 -7.66 7.55
N ALA A 35 1.04 -8.44 6.59
CA ALA A 35 0.66 -9.83 6.81
C ALA A 35 1.86 -10.71 7.22
N ARG A 36 3.02 -10.50 6.57
CA ARG A 36 4.27 -11.21 6.86
C ARG A 36 4.73 -10.96 8.29
N SER A 37 4.66 -9.73 8.77
CA SER A 37 4.99 -9.35 10.15
C SER A 37 4.12 -10.09 11.17
N ILE A 38 2.81 -10.18 10.90
CA ILE A 38 1.88 -10.94 11.73
C ILE A 38 2.25 -12.42 11.72
N CYS A 39 2.48 -13.02 10.54
CA CYS A 39 2.86 -14.43 10.45
C CYS A 39 4.18 -14.76 11.17
N LEU A 40 5.19 -13.89 11.03
CA LEU A 40 6.47 -14.05 11.74
C LEU A 40 6.29 -14.02 13.26
N ARG A 41 5.42 -13.13 13.76
CA ARG A 41 5.14 -13.04 15.19
C ARG A 41 4.41 -14.28 15.72
N GLU A 42 3.39 -14.76 15.01
CA GLU A 42 2.53 -15.86 15.48
C GLU A 42 3.15 -17.25 15.23
N TYR A 43 3.88 -17.42 14.12
CA TYR A 43 4.34 -18.72 13.64
C TYR A 43 5.86 -18.85 13.52
N GLY A 44 6.63 -17.77 13.80
CA GLY A 44 8.09 -17.76 13.65
C GLY A 44 8.58 -17.81 12.19
N SER A 45 7.67 -17.81 11.22
CA SER A 45 7.97 -17.89 9.79
C SER A 45 6.86 -17.25 8.97
N ALA A 46 7.15 -16.92 7.72
CA ALA A 46 6.16 -16.42 6.77
C ALA A 46 6.59 -16.79 5.34
N PRO A 47 5.64 -17.07 4.44
CA PRO A 47 5.95 -17.38 3.05
C PRO A 47 6.48 -16.14 2.31
N GLU A 48 7.28 -16.39 1.26
CA GLU A 48 7.66 -15.36 0.30
C GLU A 48 6.50 -15.11 -0.68
N VAL A 49 6.16 -13.84 -0.88
CA VAL A 49 5.06 -13.42 -1.78
C VAL A 49 5.64 -12.79 -3.03
N GLN A 50 5.34 -13.37 -4.19
CA GLN A 50 5.71 -12.84 -5.49
C GLN A 50 4.46 -12.21 -6.14
N ILE A 51 4.55 -10.92 -6.47
CA ILE A 51 3.48 -10.15 -7.10
C ILE A 51 3.81 -10.02 -8.60
N TYR A 52 2.87 -10.44 -9.44
CA TYR A 52 3.01 -10.45 -10.90
C TYR A 52 2.14 -9.35 -11.53
N GLY A 53 2.57 -8.84 -12.69
CA GLY A 53 1.89 -7.78 -13.43
C GLY A 53 2.90 -6.82 -14.07
N ASP A 54 2.44 -5.63 -14.48
CA ASP A 54 3.31 -4.55 -14.93
C ASP A 54 3.81 -3.73 -13.72
N PRO A 55 5.12 -3.76 -13.39
CA PRO A 55 5.74 -2.99 -12.30
C PRO A 55 5.46 -1.49 -12.33
N ASN A 56 5.23 -0.93 -13.53
CA ASN A 56 5.08 0.50 -13.74
C ASN A 56 3.61 0.91 -13.92
N PHE A 57 2.67 -0.03 -13.79
CA PHE A 57 1.27 0.29 -13.92
C PHE A 57 0.83 1.26 -12.82
N THR A 58 0.28 2.38 -13.26
CA THR A 58 -0.35 3.39 -12.41
C THR A 58 -1.58 3.94 -13.12
N PHE A 59 -2.48 4.57 -12.36
CA PHE A 59 -3.68 5.21 -12.90
C PHE A 59 -3.36 6.65 -13.33
N PRO A 60 -3.97 7.14 -14.43
CA PRO A 60 -3.76 8.50 -14.94
C PRO A 60 -4.40 9.59 -14.07
#